data_AF-A0A1Y3MST5-F1
#
_entry.id   AF-A0A1Y3MST5-F1
#
_cell.length_a   1.000
_cell.length_b   1.000
_cell.length_c   1.000
_cell.angle_alpha   90.00
_cell.angle_beta   90.00
_cell.angle_gamma   90.00
#
_symmetry.space_group_name_H-M   'P 1'
#
loop_
_entity.id
_entity.type
_entity.pdbx_description
1 polymer ?
#
loop_
_entity_poly.entity_id
_entity_poly.type
_entity_poly.pdbx_seq_one_letter_code
_entity_poly.pdbx_strand_id
1 'polypeptide(L)' 'MNEIPITIHLDDVIFRLKEYQDFDWLLNLGKVFAVFDQQDSGNICFGIEKNGKKRVEVNVMHQLRNFT' A
#
# COMPACT_ATOMS: atom_id res chain seq x y z
N MET A 1 -5.05 -14.92 17.71
CA MET A 1 -6.27 -14.53 16.98
C MET A 1 -6.00 -14.76 15.50
N ASN A 2 -6.92 -15.39 14.78
CA ASN A 2 -6.83 -15.46 13.31
C ASN A 2 -7.24 -14.08 12.79
N GLU A 3 -6.25 -13.21 12.59
CA GLU A 3 -6.48 -11.88 12.01
C GLU A 3 -6.93 -12.08 10.56
N ILE A 4 -8.17 -11.67 10.27
CA ILE A 4 -8.70 -11.70 8.91
C ILE A 4 -8.09 -10.49 8.18
N PRO A 5 -7.32 -10.71 7.10
CA PRO A 5 -6.72 -9.60 6.38
C PRO A 5 -7.79 -8.73 5.71
N ILE A 6 -7.63 -7.43 5.82
CA ILE A 6 -8.45 -6.42 5.18
C ILE A 6 -7.94 -6.25 3.74
N THR A 7 -8.82 -6.47 2.77
CA THR A 7 -8.50 -6.25 1.35
C THR A 7 -8.82 -4.81 1.00
N ILE A 8 -7.82 -4.11 0.45
CA ILE A 8 -7.90 -2.71 0.06
C ILE A 8 -7.83 -2.63 -1.46
N HIS A 9 -8.74 -1.85 -2.04
CA HIS A 9 -8.79 -1.52 -3.45
C HIS A 9 -8.41 -0.05 -3.60
N LEU A 10 -7.35 0.23 -4.36
CA LEU A 10 -6.86 1.58 -4.59
C LEU A 10 -6.47 1.72 -6.06
N ASP A 11 -7.17 2.58 -6.80
CA ASP A 11 -7.04 2.70 -8.25
C ASP A 11 -7.11 1.31 -8.94
N ASP A 12 -6.03 0.92 -9.64
CA ASP A 12 -5.94 -0.34 -10.37
C ASP A 12 -5.25 -1.46 -9.56
N VAL A 13 -4.93 -1.22 -8.28
CA VAL A 13 -4.21 -2.18 -7.42
C VAL A 13 -5.06 -2.69 -6.27
N ILE A 14 -4.76 -3.93 -5.87
CA ILE A 14 -5.41 -4.60 -4.74
C ILE A 14 -4.31 -5.18 -3.86
N PHE A 15 -4.39 -4.90 -2.56
CA PHE A 15 -3.44 -5.40 -1.56
C PHE A 15 -4.13 -5.69 -0.23
N ARG A 16 -3.43 -6.36 0.68
CA ARG A 16 -4.00 -6.80 1.96
C ARG A 16 -3.21 -6.26 3.13
N LEU A 17 -3.92 -5.74 4.13
CA LEU A 17 -3.36 -5.28 5.40
C LEU A 17 -3.99 -6.03 6.57
N LYS A 18 -3.33 -6.01 7.72
CA LYS A 18 -3.93 -6.50 8.96
C LYS A 18 -4.90 -5.53 9.60
N GLU A 19 -4.65 -4.25 9.39
CA GLU A 19 -5.43 -3.16 9.97
C GLU A 19 -5.78 -2.17 8.87
N TYR A 20 -6.93 -1.51 9.00
CA TYR A 20 -7.34 -0.47 8.08
C TYR A 20 -6.39 0.72 8.20
N GLN A 21 -6.00 1.26 7.05
CA GLN A 21 -5.18 2.47 6.96
C GLN A 21 -5.79 3.38 5.91
N ASP A 22 -5.70 4.68 6.16
CA ASP A 22 -6.17 5.71 5.25
C ASP A 22 -5.11 5.99 4.17
N PHE A 23 -5.53 5.89 2.91
CA PHE A 23 -4.70 6.10 1.72
C PHE A 23 -5.15 7.28 0.86
N ASP A 24 -6.07 8.12 1.33
CA ASP A 24 -6.58 9.27 0.57
C ASP A 24 -5.47 10.27 0.21
N TRP A 25 -4.38 10.31 1.00
CA TRP A 25 -3.21 11.13 0.69
C TRP A 25 -2.51 10.72 -0.61
N LEU A 26 -2.57 9.43 -1.01
CA LEU A 26 -1.99 8.94 -2.28
C LEU A 26 -2.75 9.49 -3.49
N LEU A 27 -4.07 9.64 -3.39
CA LEU A 27 -4.91 10.20 -4.46
C LEU A 27 -4.50 11.62 -4.83
N ASN A 28 -4.01 12.40 -3.86
CA ASN A 28 -3.47 13.74 -4.09
C ASN A 28 -2.10 13.73 -4.81
N LEU A 29 -1.32 12.66 -4.63
CA LEU A 29 0.00 12.49 -5.22
C LEU A 29 -0.04 11.97 -6.65
N GLY A 30 -1.09 11.25 -7.04
CA GLY A 30 -1.30 10.76 -8.41
C GLY A 30 -2.06 9.44 -8.42
N LYS A 31 -2.07 8.78 -9.58
CA LYS A 31 -2.69 7.46 -9.74
C LYS A 31 -1.72 6.39 -9.26
N VAL A 32 -2.16 5.53 -8.35
CA VAL A 32 -1.41 4.35 -7.92
C VAL A 32 -1.52 3.27 -9.00
N PHE A 33 -0.37 2.76 -9.47
CA PHE A 33 -0.31 1.71 -10.49
C PHE A 33 0.41 0.44 -10.02
N ALA A 34 1.12 0.51 -8.89
CA ALA A 34 1.81 -0.63 -8.30
C ALA A 34 1.86 -0.50 -6.78
N VAL A 35 1.83 -1.64 -6.08
CA VAL A 35 1.99 -1.73 -4.63
C VAL A 35 2.97 -2.85 -4.30
N PHE A 36 3.89 -2.58 -3.38
CA PHE A 36 4.86 -3.55 -2.87
C PHE A 36 4.67 -3.64 -1.35
N ASP A 37 3.90 -4.63 -0.91
CA ASP A 37 3.39 -4.80 0.46
C ASP A 37 4.10 -5.92 1.25
N GLN A 38 5.01 -6.66 0.62
CA GLN A 38 5.74 -7.80 1.20
C GLN A 38 7.18 -7.45 1.60
N GLN A 39 7.41 -6.26 2.18
CA GLN A 39 8.74 -5.88 2.63
C GLN A 39 9.00 -6.28 4.08
N ASP A 40 10.24 -6.72 4.38
CA ASP A 40 10.62 -7.25 5.69
C ASP A 40 10.52 -6.25 6.85
N SER A 41 10.61 -4.96 6.54
CA SER A 41 10.57 -3.86 7.52
C SER A 41 9.15 -3.43 7.90
N GLY A 42 8.12 -4.00 7.28
CA GLY A 42 6.73 -3.57 7.41
C GLY A 42 6.34 -2.41 6.49
N ASN A 43 7.28 -1.87 5.72
CA ASN A 43 7.00 -0.80 4.77
C ASN A 43 6.12 -1.28 3.62
N ILE A 44 5.34 -0.34 3.08
CA ILE A 44 4.62 -0.52 1.83
C ILE A 44 5.09 0.56 0.88
N CYS A 45 5.52 0.16 -0.31
CA CYS A 45 5.84 1.11 -1.37
C CYS A 45 4.70 1.21 -2.39
N PHE A 46 4.40 2.42 -2.83
CA PHE A 46 3.41 2.70 -3.86
C PHE A 46 4.10 3.30 -5.09
N GLY A 47 3.88 2.68 -6.24
CA GLY A 47 4.19 3.27 -7.53
C GLY A 47 3.10 4.26 -7.92
N ILE A 48 3.46 5.53 -8.04
CA ILE A 48 2.54 6.62 -8.37
C ILE A 48 2.90 7.22 -9.72
N GLU A 49 1.88 7.43 -10.56
CA GLU A 49 1.99 8.17 -11.81
C GLU A 49 1.22 9.49 -11.75
N LYS A 50 1.90 10.60 -12.07
CA LYS A 50 1.28 11.93 -12.19
C LYS A 50 1.88 12.69 -13.36
N ASN A 51 1.02 13.16 -14.27
CA ASN A 51 1.42 13.92 -15.47
C ASN A 51 2.48 13.19 -16.32
N GLY A 52 2.33 11.87 -16.49
CA GLY A 52 3.27 11.03 -17.24
C GLY A 52 4.63 10.79 -16.55
N LYS A 53 4.80 11.20 -15.29
CA LYS A 53 5.99 10.94 -14.48
C LYS A 53 5.70 9.87 -13.43
N LYS A 54 6.56 8.84 -13.37
CA LYS A 54 6.49 7.76 -12.38
C LYS A 54 7.41 8.04 -11.19
N ARG A 55 6.91 7.79 -9.98
CA ARG A 55 7.64 7.93 -8.71
C ARG A 55 7.28 6.79 -7.77
N VAL A 56 8.12 6.55 -6.78
CA VAL A 56 7.85 5.60 -5.70
C VAL A 56 7.73 6.39 -4.40
N GLU A 57 6.60 6.22 -3.73
CA GLU A 57 6.38 6.76 -2.39
C GLU A 57 6.42 5.60 -1.39
N VAL A 58 7.12 5.80 -0.28
CA VAL A 58 7.28 4.78 0.77
C VAL A 58 6.46 5.20 1.96
N ASN A 59 5.53 4.35 2.38
CA ASN A 59 4.83 4.51 3.64
C ASN A 59 5.38 3.49 4.64
N VAL A 60 5.87 4.00 5.77
CA VAL A 60 6.28 3.17 6.90
C VAL A 60 5.03 2.87 7.71
N MET A 61 4.36 1.80 7.32
CA MET A 61 3.42 1.16 8.22
C MET A 61 4.25 0.24 9.13
N HIS A 62 4.09 0.34 10.44
CA HIS A 62 4.48 -0.79 11.29
C HIS A 62 3.46 -1.90 11.03
N GLN A 63 3.53 -2.51 9.84
CA GLN A 63 2.82 -3.75 9.59
C GLN A 63 3.42 -4.77 10.54
N LEU A 64 2.68 -5.08 11.60
CA LEU A 64 2.87 -6.28 12.37
C LEU A 64 2.83 -7.42 11.36
N ARG A 65 3.98 -8.02 11.04
CA ARG A 65 4.09 -9.11 10.06
C ARG A 65 3.03 -10.18 10.29
N ASN A 66 2.69 -10.91 9.21
CA ASN A 66 2.34 -12.35 9.10
C ASN A 66 1.14 -12.51 8.13
N PHE A 67 1.10 -13.48 7.21
CA PHE A 67 1.32 -14.91 7.41
C PHE A 67 1.96 -15.60 6.18
N THR A 68 3.11 -16.26 6.37
CA THR A 68 3.40 -17.54 5.69
C THR A 68 2.75 -18.67 6.46
#